data_AF-A0AAP0B8W6-F1
#
_entry.id   AF-A0AAP0B8W6-F1
#
_cell.length_a   1.000
_cell.length_b   1.000
_cell.length_c   1.000
_cell.angle_alpha   90.00
_cell.angle_beta   90.00
_cell.angle_gamma   90.00
#
_symmetry.space_group_name_H-M   'P 1'
#
loop_
_entity.id
_entity.type
_entity.pdbx_description
1 polymer ?
#
loop_
_entity_poly.entity_id
_entity_poly.type
_entity_poly.pdbx_seq_one_letter_code
_entity_poly.pdbx_strand_id
1 'polypeptide(L)'
;MRQVAHEEQQLPIYVRLWEKTKKGKQNQWMDKAAEEVYNNLLELHEEQKRDKGEDKLTTEEAYTMVLGKRSGYIPGMGPGPKPLDRESTNGQRL
;
A
#
# COMPACT_ATOMS: atom_id res chain seq x y z
N MET A 1 17.49 36.50 -9.45
CA MET A 1 17.83 35.11 -9.11
C MET A 1 16.73 34.59 -8.18
N ARG A 2 15.87 33.67 -8.65
CA ARG A 2 14.84 33.05 -7.80
C ARG A 2 15.53 31.94 -7.03
N GLN A 3 15.55 32.06 -5.71
CA GLN A 3 16.03 31.00 -4.84
C GLN A 3 15.19 29.75 -5.11
N VAL A 4 15.87 28.67 -5.47
CA VAL A 4 15.26 27.35 -5.68
C VAL A 4 14.86 26.81 -4.32
N ALA A 5 13.56 26.64 -4.13
CA ALA A 5 12.97 25.91 -3.02
C ALA A 5 13.50 24.47 -3.01
N HIS A 6 13.94 23.96 -1.86
CA HIS A 6 13.72 22.58 -1.38
C HIS A 6 14.55 22.27 -0.12
N GLU A 7 14.29 22.98 0.97
CA GLU A 7 14.59 22.47 2.32
C GLU A 7 13.28 22.16 3.03
N GLU A 8 12.36 21.51 2.30
CA GLU A 8 11.38 20.72 3.01
C GLU A 8 12.11 19.49 3.56
N GLN A 9 12.04 19.32 4.87
CA GLN A 9 12.25 18.06 5.57
C GLN A 9 11.21 17.04 5.06
N GLN A 10 11.29 16.69 3.77
CA GLN A 10 10.23 16.01 3.06
C GLN A 10 10.14 14.61 3.61
N LEU A 11 9.09 14.39 4.41
CA LEU A 11 8.57 13.05 4.65
C LEU A 11 8.62 12.26 3.34
N PRO A 12 9.13 11.03 3.36
CA PRO A 12 9.31 10.25 2.16
C PRO A 12 7.98 10.04 1.45
N ILE A 13 8.04 9.81 0.13
CA ILE A 13 6.85 9.74 -0.74
C ILE A 13 5.80 8.75 -0.19
N TYR A 14 6.24 7.64 0.39
CA TYR A 14 5.37 6.62 0.96
C TYR A 14 4.60 7.09 2.20
N VAL A 15 5.20 7.91 3.08
CA VAL A 15 4.51 8.48 4.25
C VAL A 15 3.42 9.45 3.79
N ARG A 16 3.76 10.34 2.84
CA ARG A 16 2.82 11.31 2.27
C ARG A 16 1.64 10.63 1.57
N LEU A 17 1.92 9.56 0.83
CA LEU A 17 0.90 8.80 0.14
C LEU A 17 -0.04 8.10 1.14
N TRP A 18 0.52 7.53 2.21
CA TRP A 18 -0.28 6.89 3.25
C TRP A 18 -1.21 7.90 3.93
N GLU A 19 -0.69 9.06 4.33
CA GLU A 19 -1.48 10.14 4.91
C GLU A 19 -2.64 10.53 4.00
N LYS A 20 -2.37 10.82 2.72
CA LYS A 20 -3.40 11.23 1.76
C LYS A 20 -4.44 10.15 1.50
N THR A 21 -4.05 8.87 1.55
CA THR A 21 -4.93 7.74 1.25
C THR A 21 -5.79 7.35 2.46
N LYS A 22 -5.26 7.53 3.67
CA LYS A 22 -5.89 7.07 4.92
C LYS A 22 -6.47 8.16 5.79
N LYS A 23 -6.24 9.43 5.47
CA LYS A 23 -7.00 10.55 6.04
C LYS A 23 -8.26 10.82 5.23
N GLY A 24 -9.39 10.87 5.92
CA GLY A 24 -10.67 11.25 5.32
C GLY A 24 -10.79 12.78 5.12
N LYS A 25 -11.95 13.22 4.62
CA LYS A 25 -12.25 14.65 4.36
C LYS A 25 -12.13 15.57 5.59
N GLN A 26 -12.20 15.00 6.80
CA GLN A 26 -12.08 15.72 8.07
C GLN A 26 -10.65 15.70 8.64
N ASN A 27 -9.65 15.27 7.85
CA ASN A 27 -8.27 15.10 8.29
C ASN A 27 -8.10 14.08 9.45
N GLN A 28 -9.10 13.23 9.65
CA GLN A 28 -9.10 12.14 10.63
C GLN A 28 -8.65 10.84 9.95
N TRP A 29 -7.90 10.03 10.69
CA TRP A 29 -7.53 8.68 10.26
C TRP A 29 -8.78 7.81 10.11
N MET A 30 -8.84 7.05 9.01
CA MET A 30 -9.95 6.13 8.75
C MET A 30 -10.06 5.04 9.83
N ASP A 31 -8.92 4.58 10.34
CA ASP A 31 -8.82 3.50 11.33
C ASP A 31 -7.65 3.76 12.29
N LYS A 32 -7.73 3.25 13.51
CA LYS A 32 -6.58 3.27 14.46
C LYS A 32 -5.35 2.58 13.88
N ALA A 33 -5.55 1.46 13.19
CA ALA A 33 -4.48 0.75 12.50
C ALA A 33 -3.80 1.62 11.42
N ALA A 34 -4.52 2.56 10.80
CA ALA A 34 -3.92 3.46 9.82
C ALA A 34 -2.98 4.48 10.46
N GLU A 35 -3.30 4.95 11.67
CA GLU A 35 -2.43 5.81 12.48
C GLU A 35 -1.19 5.05 12.95
N GLU A 36 -1.35 3.82 13.45
CA GLU A 36 -0.22 2.99 13.87
C GLU A 36 0.74 2.71 12.70
N VAL A 37 0.21 2.36 11.52
CA VAL A 37 1.03 2.16 10.32
C VAL A 37 1.75 3.45 9.91
N TYR A 38 1.11 4.61 10.07
CA TYR A 38 1.74 5.90 9.78
C TYR A 38 2.95 6.15 10.68
N ASN A 39 2.82 5.89 11.99
CA ASN A 39 3.93 6.00 12.94
C ASN A 39 5.06 5.02 12.62
N ASN A 40 4.73 3.75 12.30
CA ASN A 40 5.73 2.76 11.90
C ASN A 40 6.50 3.17 10.64
N LEU A 41 5.83 3.80 9.66
CA LEU A 41 6.50 4.29 8.44
C LEU A 41 7.45 5.46 8.73
N LEU A 42 7.15 6.30 9.74
CA LEU A 42 8.04 7.35 10.22
C LEU A 42 9.27 6.76 10.90
N GLU A 43 9.07 5.82 11.83
CA GLU A 43 10.19 5.16 12.52
C GLU A 43 11.11 4.42 11.55
N LEU A 44 10.54 3.73 10.55
CA LEU A 44 11.29 3.07 9.48
C LEU A 44 12.16 4.07 8.70
N HIS A 45 11.62 5.26 8.41
CA HIS A 45 12.37 6.32 7.72
C HIS A 45 13.56 6.82 8.55
N GLU A 46 13.34 7.05 9.84
CA GLU A 46 14.40 7.49 10.76
C GLU A 46 15.49 6.43 10.92
N GLU A 47 15.11 5.16 11.04
CA GLU A 47 16.06 4.06 11.13
C GLU A 47 16.91 3.93 9.87
N GLN A 48 16.31 4.04 8.68
CA GLN A 48 17.04 3.94 7.42
C GLN A 48 17.97 5.13 7.20
N LYS A 49 17.55 6.34 7.59
CA LYS A 49 18.43 7.51 7.63
C LYS A 49 19.61 7.30 8.58
N ARG A 50 19.38 6.70 9.76
CA ARG A 50 20.44 6.43 10.73
C ARG A 50 21.44 5.39 10.24
N ASP A 51 20.97 4.31 9.62
CA ASP A 51 21.81 3.19 9.19
C ASP A 51 22.58 3.49 7.90
N LYS A 52 21.91 4.06 6.89
CA LYS A 52 22.45 4.23 5.54
C LYS A 52 22.78 5.68 5.18
N GLY A 53 22.51 6.63 6.08
CA GLY A 53 22.65 8.08 5.85
C GLY A 53 21.57 8.68 4.94
N GLU A 54 20.94 7.87 4.09
CA GLU A 54 19.90 8.28 3.14
C GLU A 54 18.77 7.25 3.06
N ASP A 55 17.54 7.74 2.96
CA ASP A 55 16.37 6.90 2.70
C ASP A 55 16.31 6.55 1.19
N LYS A 56 16.69 5.32 0.85
CA LYS A 56 16.66 4.79 -0.52
C LYS A 56 15.50 3.81 -0.75
N LEU A 57 14.53 3.80 0.15
CA LEU A 57 13.41 2.86 0.07
C LEU A 57 12.41 3.27 -0.99
N THR A 58 11.99 2.29 -1.80
CA THR A 58 10.81 2.48 -2.65
C THR A 58 9.53 2.37 -1.82
N THR A 59 8.43 2.96 -2.33
CA THR A 59 7.12 2.91 -1.68
C THR A 59 6.64 1.49 -1.42
N GLU A 60 6.88 0.58 -2.37
CA GLU A 60 6.48 -0.83 -2.24
C GLU A 60 7.30 -1.56 -1.17
N GLU A 61 8.61 -1.31 -1.09
CA GLU A 61 9.48 -1.90 -0.05
C GLU A 61 9.10 -1.41 1.34
N ALA A 62 8.88 -0.10 1.50
CA ALA A 62 8.46 0.49 2.77
C ALA A 62 7.13 -0.11 3.25
N TYR A 63 6.14 -0.21 2.36
CA TYR A 63 4.86 -0.83 2.69
C TYR A 63 4.98 -2.33 2.95
N THR A 64 5.83 -3.06 2.22
CA THR A 64 6.05 -4.49 2.45
C THR A 64 6.66 -4.76 3.81
N MET A 65 7.55 -3.89 4.30
CA MET A 65 8.12 -4.01 5.64
C MET A 65 7.10 -3.70 6.74
N VAL A 66 6.31 -2.63 6.60
CA VAL A 66 5.38 -2.22 7.66
C VAL A 66 4.08 -3.04 7.66
N LEU A 67 3.48 -3.26 6.49
CA LEU A 67 2.19 -3.97 6.36
C LEU A 67 2.38 -5.48 6.17
N GLY A 68 3.61 -5.93 5.96
CA GLY A 68 3.91 -7.29 5.53
C GLY A 68 3.62 -7.51 4.05
N LYS A 69 4.10 -8.64 3.54
CA LYS A 69 3.76 -9.10 2.18
C LYS A 69 2.31 -9.55 2.16
N ARG A 70 1.43 -8.79 1.50
CA ARG A 70 0.08 -9.28 1.20
C ARG A 70 0.17 -10.44 0.21
N SER A 71 -0.51 -11.55 0.49
CA SER A 71 -0.65 -12.68 -0.44
C SER A 71 -1.63 -12.35 -1.58
N GLY A 72 -1.37 -11.26 -2.31
CA GLY A 72 -2.11 -10.92 -3.51
C GLY A 72 -1.53 -11.66 -4.71
N TYR A 73 -2.28 -12.62 -5.24
CA TYR A 73 -1.98 -13.40 -6.45
C TYR A 73 -0.62 -14.12 -6.42
N ILE A 74 -0.64 -15.43 -6.20
CA ILE A 74 0.54 -16.27 -6.41
C ILE A 74 0.64 -16.53 -7.92
N PRO A 75 1.69 -16.01 -8.62
CA PRO A 75 1.88 -16.31 -10.03
C PRO A 75 1.97 -17.84 -10.20
N GLY A 76 1.04 -18.42 -10.96
CA GLY A 76 0.94 -19.88 -11.14
C GLY A 76 -0.32 -20.53 -10.57
N MET A 77 -1.18 -19.78 -9.88
CA MET A 77 -2.49 -20.29 -9.39
C MET A 77 -3.60 -20.29 -10.45
N GLY A 78 -3.28 -20.01 -11.72
CA GLY A 78 -4.22 -20.03 -12.84
C GLY A 78 -5.44 -19.11 -12.66
N PRO A 79 -6.33 -19.02 -13.65
CA PRO A 79 -7.70 -18.63 -13.35
C PRO A 79 -8.27 -19.68 -12.40
N GLY A 80 -8.88 -19.25 -11.29
CA GLY A 80 -9.58 -20.15 -10.37
C GLY A 80 -10.60 -21.04 -11.09
N PRO A 81 -11.15 -22.08 -10.42
CA PRO A 81 -12.02 -23.06 -11.05
C PRO A 81 -13.10 -22.38 -11.90
N LYS A 82 -13.18 -22.79 -13.17
CA LYS A 82 -14.13 -22.28 -14.14
C LYS A 82 -15.54 -22.41 -13.53
N PRO A 83 -16.36 -21.34 -13.50
CA PRO A 83 -17.71 -21.45 -12.98
C PRO A 83 -18.43 -22.59 -13.71
N LEU A 84 -19.04 -23.50 -12.94
CA LEU A 84 -19.86 -24.58 -13.48
C LEU A 84 -20.94 -23.95 -14.35
N ASP A 85 -20.91 -24.26 -15.64
CA ASP A 85 -21.99 -23.93 -16.55
C ASP A 85 -23.26 -24.57 -15.99
N ARG A 86 -24.25 -23.75 -15.63
CA ARG A 86 -25.57 -24.25 -15.30
C ARG A 86 -26.16 -24.73 -16.62
N GLU A 87 -25.88 -25.99 -16.95
CA GLU A 87 -26.52 -26.70 -18.04
C GLU A 87 -28.03 -26.47 -17.91
N SER A 88 -28.54 -25.74 -18.91
CA SER A 88 -29.93 -25.36 -18.99
C SER A 88 -30.76 -26.63 -19.18
N THR A 89 -31.71 -26.77 -18.27
CA THR A 89 -32.91 -27.61 -18.29
C THR A 89 -33.23 -28.29 -19.62
N ASN A 90 -33.24 -29.63 -19.57
CA ASN A 90 -33.85 -30.57 -20.50
C ASN A 90 -35.03 -30.01 -21.32
N GLY A 91 -34.84 -29.85 -22.63
CA GLY A 91 -35.92 -29.83 -23.61
C GLY A 91 -36.20 -31.23 -24.12
N GLN A 92 -36.94 -32.05 -23.36
CA GLN A 92 -37.55 -33.28 -23.88
C GLN A 92 -38.68 -32.90 -24.83
N ARG A 93 -38.49 -33.16 -26.12
CA ARG A 93 -39.55 -33.14 -27.13
C ARG A 93 -40.18 -34.54 -27.19
N LEU A 94 -41.41 -34.64 -26.68
CA LEU A 94 -42.37 -35.71 -27.01
C LEU A 94 -43.25 -35.23 -28.16
#